data_AF-A0AAC8QGF1-F1
#
_entry.id   AF-A0AAC8QGF1-F1
#
_cell.length_a   1.000
_cell.length_b   1.000
_cell.length_c   1.000
_cell.angle_alpha   90.00
_cell.angle_beta   90.00
_cell.angle_gamma   90.00
#
_symmetry.space_group_name_H-M   'P 1'
#
loop_
_entity.id
_entity.type
_entity.pdbx_description
1 polymer ?
#
loop_
_entity_poly.entity_id
_entity_poly.type
_entity_poly.pdbx_seq_one_letter_code
_entity_poly.pdbx_strand_id
1 'polypeptide(L)'
;MKRILTAVMTLSLVMGFTTGCAGKKVNVGRTAAALIISDQQEAQLGMQVKQELETKEKIKYVEDPAVVEYVNSVATPILKAANRDRQNVKWKLHVIDDPKMVNAFATPGGYLYVYTGLILAADNEAELAGVLGHEAAHVTGRHSAQALMLQYGQAALVEAALGKNPGTAAQIASSLAGAGTGLAFSRGNETEADELGAKYTSAAGYDPRGLVTFFQKLASAEGKTPGFMKWLSTHPPSADRVQHLNSFIAQNKLTGSNSGTERLAPIKARLKQ
;
A
#
# COMPACT_ATOMS: atom_id res chain seq x y z
N MET A 1 -70.02 -24.01 7.90
CA MET A 1 -69.90 -22.53 7.95
C MET A 1 -69.46 -22.12 9.35
N LYS A 2 -68.17 -21.86 9.57
CA LYS A 2 -67.65 -21.22 10.80
C LYS A 2 -66.57 -20.22 10.37
N ARG A 3 -66.88 -18.94 10.56
CA ARG A 3 -66.01 -17.79 10.29
C ARG A 3 -64.90 -17.77 11.36
N ILE A 4 -63.64 -17.79 10.93
CA ILE A 4 -62.49 -17.56 11.83
C ILE A 4 -62.14 -16.07 11.70
N LEU A 5 -62.32 -15.33 12.80
CA LEU A 5 -61.93 -13.93 12.93
C LEU A 5 -60.40 -13.83 12.93
N THR A 6 -59.85 -13.06 12.01
CA THR A 6 -58.43 -12.66 11.99
C THR A 6 -58.26 -11.46 12.93
N ALA A 7 -57.58 -11.66 14.06
CA ALA A 7 -57.14 -10.56 14.92
C ALA A 7 -55.77 -10.08 14.45
N VAL A 8 -55.72 -8.92 13.79
CA VAL A 8 -54.47 -8.22 13.47
C VAL A 8 -54.08 -7.39 14.68
N MET A 9 -53.08 -7.86 15.43
CA MET A 9 -52.49 -7.12 16.54
C MET A 9 -51.30 -6.33 15.98
N THR A 10 -51.50 -5.04 15.71
CA THR A 10 -50.44 -4.11 15.34
C THR A 10 -49.56 -3.83 16.55
N LEU A 11 -48.37 -4.42 16.57
CA LEU A 11 -47.34 -4.14 17.57
C LEU A 11 -46.52 -2.92 17.10
N SER A 12 -46.92 -1.73 17.54
CA SER A 12 -46.13 -0.50 17.41
C SER A 12 -45.00 -0.55 18.43
N LEU A 13 -43.78 -0.95 18.03
CA LEU A 13 -42.60 -0.85 18.90
C LEU A 13 -41.79 0.41 18.57
N VAL A 14 -41.64 1.20 19.63
CA VAL A 14 -41.06 2.53 19.73
C VAL A 14 -39.63 2.58 19.17
N MET A 15 -39.41 3.55 18.28
CA MET A 15 -38.08 4.08 17.94
C MET A 15 -37.43 4.69 19.18
N GLY A 16 -36.21 4.24 19.49
CA GLY A 16 -35.33 4.99 20.38
C GLY A 16 -34.28 4.14 21.06
N PHE A 17 -33.14 3.93 20.40
CA PHE A 17 -31.84 3.84 21.07
C PHE A 17 -30.75 4.31 20.10
N THR A 18 -30.36 5.58 20.24
CA THR A 18 -29.11 6.10 19.70
C THR A 18 -27.98 5.72 20.66
N THR A 19 -27.44 4.52 20.53
CA THR A 19 -26.15 4.20 21.16
C THR A 19 -25.03 4.56 20.19
N GLY A 20 -24.47 5.75 20.39
CA GLY A 20 -23.18 6.14 19.83
C GLY A 20 -22.08 5.27 20.40
N CYS A 21 -21.92 4.06 19.88
CA CYS A 21 -20.67 3.33 20.04
C CYS A 21 -19.66 4.02 19.12
N ALA A 22 -18.70 4.74 19.71
CA ALA A 22 -17.42 5.02 19.08
C ALA A 22 -16.66 3.69 18.89
N GLY A 23 -17.21 2.80 18.08
CA GLY A 23 -16.59 1.53 17.73
C GLY A 23 -15.42 1.83 16.80
N LYS A 24 -14.24 1.29 17.12
CA LYS A 24 -13.18 1.15 16.11
C LYS A 24 -13.83 0.54 14.88
N LYS A 25 -13.81 1.25 13.75
CA LYS A 25 -14.27 0.70 12.47
C LYS A 25 -13.49 -0.59 12.23
N VAL A 26 -14.16 -1.74 12.32
CA VAL A 26 -13.55 -3.03 12.03
C VAL A 26 -13.50 -3.16 10.52
N ASN A 27 -12.30 -3.22 9.94
CA ASN A 27 -12.14 -3.53 8.53
C ASN A 27 -12.32 -5.04 8.34
N VAL A 28 -13.52 -5.43 7.88
CA VAL A 28 -13.91 -6.84 7.68
C VAL A 28 -12.94 -7.57 6.74
N GLY A 29 -12.46 -6.91 5.69
CA GLY A 29 -11.50 -7.49 4.73
C GLY A 29 -10.17 -7.80 5.40
N ARG A 30 -9.65 -6.87 6.21
CA ARG A 30 -8.43 -7.08 6.99
C ARG A 30 -8.56 -8.23 7.99
N THR A 31 -9.68 -8.30 8.71
CA THR A 31 -9.95 -9.37 9.68
C THR A 31 -10.09 -10.72 8.98
N ALA A 32 -10.81 -10.79 7.87
CA ALA A 32 -10.97 -12.02 7.09
C ALA A 32 -9.62 -12.53 6.56
N ALA A 33 -8.79 -11.65 5.96
CA ALA A 33 -7.45 -12.02 5.54
C ALA A 33 -6.60 -12.56 6.71
N ALA A 34 -6.76 -11.99 7.90
CA ALA A 34 -6.03 -12.43 9.08
C ALA A 34 -6.41 -13.78 9.67
N LEU A 35 -7.64 -14.22 9.42
CA LEU A 35 -8.07 -15.58 9.77
C LEU A 35 -7.55 -16.63 8.78
N ILE A 36 -7.23 -16.21 7.57
CA ILE A 36 -6.97 -17.10 6.44
C ILE A 36 -5.47 -17.35 6.24
N ILE A 37 -4.67 -16.30 6.33
CA ILE A 37 -3.22 -16.37 6.23
C ILE A 37 -2.63 -15.69 7.46
N SER A 38 -1.67 -16.31 8.12
CA SER A 38 -0.97 -15.72 9.27
C SER A 38 0.11 -14.73 8.83
N ASP A 39 0.60 -13.89 9.76
CA ASP A 39 1.76 -13.02 9.49
C ASP A 39 3.00 -13.83 9.05
N GLN A 40 3.20 -15.02 9.64
CA GLN A 40 4.30 -15.92 9.26
C GLN A 40 4.14 -16.46 7.84
N GLN A 41 2.92 -16.88 7.48
CA GLN A 41 2.64 -17.35 6.12
C GLN A 41 2.77 -16.21 5.09
N GLU A 42 2.32 -14.98 5.42
CA GLU A 42 2.59 -13.83 4.56
C GLU A 42 4.09 -13.57 4.39
N ALA A 43 4.88 -13.65 5.47
CA ALA A 43 6.32 -13.49 5.41
C ALA A 43 7.00 -14.58 4.54
N GLN A 44 6.55 -15.82 4.66
CA GLN A 44 7.03 -16.94 3.85
C GLN A 44 6.68 -16.75 2.37
N LEU A 45 5.46 -16.28 2.08
CA LEU A 45 5.05 -15.95 0.71
C LEU A 45 5.88 -14.79 0.14
N GLY A 46 6.08 -13.72 0.91
CA GLY A 46 6.92 -12.59 0.51
C GLY A 46 8.36 -13.01 0.18
N MET A 47 8.93 -13.93 0.97
CA MET A 47 10.25 -14.49 0.70
C MET A 47 10.30 -15.29 -0.61
N GLN A 48 9.29 -16.12 -0.88
CA GLN A 48 9.20 -16.85 -2.14
C GLN A 48 9.05 -15.91 -3.33
N VAL A 49 8.19 -14.90 -3.21
CA VAL A 49 8.03 -13.86 -4.24
C VAL A 49 9.36 -13.16 -4.49
N LYS A 50 10.10 -12.77 -3.44
CA LYS A 50 11.44 -12.18 -3.59
C LYS A 50 12.38 -13.08 -4.37
N GLN A 51 12.42 -14.38 -4.05
CA GLN A 51 13.29 -15.33 -4.74
C GLN A 51 12.93 -15.44 -6.24
N GLU A 52 11.65 -15.44 -6.58
CA GLU A 52 11.17 -15.45 -7.97
C GLU A 52 11.52 -14.13 -8.69
N LEU A 53 11.37 -12.98 -8.02
CA LEU A 53 11.80 -11.68 -8.55
C LEU A 53 13.29 -11.65 -8.90
N GLU A 54 14.13 -12.24 -8.05
CA GLU A 54 15.58 -12.29 -8.25
C GLU A 54 15.99 -13.28 -9.34
N THR A 55 15.36 -14.45 -9.37
CA THR A 55 15.81 -15.56 -10.23
C THR A 55 15.15 -15.57 -11.61
N LYS A 56 13.88 -15.17 -11.73
CA LYS A 56 13.11 -15.21 -12.99
C LYS A 56 13.02 -13.84 -13.63
N GLU A 57 12.67 -12.83 -12.85
CA GLU A 57 12.49 -11.46 -13.33
C GLU A 57 13.81 -10.69 -13.40
N LYS A 58 14.89 -11.26 -12.84
CA LYS A 58 16.27 -10.75 -12.89
C LYS A 58 16.38 -9.29 -12.44
N ILE A 59 15.61 -8.94 -11.41
CA ILE A 59 15.64 -7.61 -10.81
C ILE A 59 17.06 -7.31 -10.32
N LYS A 60 17.56 -6.13 -10.69
CA LYS A 60 18.83 -5.58 -10.20
C LYS A 60 18.55 -4.61 -9.07
N TYR A 61 19.32 -4.71 -8.00
CA TYR A 61 19.23 -3.76 -6.89
C TYR A 61 20.35 -2.73 -6.98
N VAL A 62 20.11 -1.55 -6.42
CA VAL A 62 21.14 -0.53 -6.26
C VAL A 62 22.16 -0.99 -5.22
N GLU A 63 23.44 -0.95 -5.60
CA GLU A 63 24.57 -1.31 -4.73
C GLU A 63 25.20 -0.09 -4.03
N ASP A 64 24.91 1.12 -4.52
CA ASP A 64 25.43 2.37 -3.96
C ASP A 64 24.93 2.56 -2.52
N PRO A 65 25.82 2.50 -1.51
CA PRO A 65 25.42 2.58 -0.11
C PRO A 65 24.78 3.93 0.23
N ALA A 66 25.17 5.02 -0.43
CA ALA A 66 24.60 6.34 -0.16
C ALA A 66 23.12 6.41 -0.58
N VAL A 67 22.76 5.80 -1.71
CA VAL A 67 21.37 5.72 -2.15
C VAL A 67 20.56 4.83 -1.22
N VAL A 68 21.09 3.64 -0.90
CA VAL A 68 20.39 2.68 -0.03
C VAL A 68 20.17 3.26 1.37
N GLU A 69 21.18 3.90 1.95
CA GLU A 69 21.08 4.55 3.27
C GLU A 69 20.08 5.69 3.25
N TYR A 70 20.09 6.53 2.21
CA TYR A 70 19.10 7.59 2.04
C TYR A 70 17.68 7.04 2.05
N VAL A 71 17.37 6.05 1.20
CA VAL A 71 16.00 5.50 1.11
C VAL A 71 15.60 4.84 2.43
N ASN A 72 16.52 4.15 3.10
CA ASN A 72 16.28 3.60 4.44
C ASN A 72 15.99 4.70 5.47
N SER A 73 16.69 5.83 5.42
CA SER A 73 16.48 6.94 6.35
C SER A 73 15.11 7.60 6.19
N VAL A 74 14.55 7.62 4.97
CA VAL A 74 13.19 8.10 4.69
C VAL A 74 12.15 7.08 5.17
N ALA A 75 12.34 5.80 4.82
CA ALA A 75 11.37 4.75 5.11
C ALA A 75 11.28 4.42 6.60
N THR A 76 12.41 4.32 7.31
CA THR A 76 12.47 3.84 8.70
C THR A 76 11.45 4.50 9.65
N PRO A 77 11.35 5.84 9.75
CA PRO A 77 10.39 6.47 10.65
C PRO A 77 8.92 6.20 10.25
N ILE A 78 8.64 6.11 8.95
CA ILE A 78 7.30 5.77 8.41
C ILE A 78 6.93 4.33 8.78
N LEU A 79 7.84 3.39 8.56
CA LEU A 79 7.65 1.98 8.86
C LEU A 79 7.52 1.73 10.38
N LYS A 80 8.21 2.52 11.20
CA LYS A 80 8.04 2.53 12.66
C LYS A 80 6.64 2.99 13.07
N ALA A 81 6.09 3.99 12.39
CA ALA A 81 4.70 4.42 12.61
C ALA A 81 3.71 3.33 12.19
N ALA A 82 3.92 2.72 11.02
CA ALA A 82 3.10 1.62 10.50
C ALA A 82 3.07 0.39 11.44
N ASN A 83 4.18 0.09 12.11
CA ASN A 83 4.25 -1.00 13.10
C ASN A 83 3.33 -0.80 14.31
N ARG A 84 2.84 0.41 14.58
CA ARG A 84 1.85 0.63 15.64
C ARG A 84 0.52 -0.06 15.31
N ASP A 85 0.20 -0.17 14.02
CA ASP A 85 -1.02 -0.81 13.52
C ASP A 85 -0.82 -2.28 13.17
N ARG A 86 0.43 -2.73 12.91
CA ARG A 86 0.76 -4.16 12.65
C ARG A 86 2.16 -4.55 13.16
N GLN A 87 2.29 -4.81 14.46
CA GLN A 87 3.57 -4.98 15.17
C GLN A 87 4.46 -6.15 14.70
N ASN A 88 3.86 -7.21 14.15
CA ASN A 88 4.58 -8.41 13.76
C ASN A 88 5.27 -8.31 12.40
N VAL A 89 4.99 -7.25 11.62
CA VAL A 89 5.63 -7.06 10.32
C VAL A 89 7.11 -6.72 10.51
N LYS A 90 7.97 -7.51 9.85
CA LYS A 90 9.39 -7.23 9.74
C LYS A 90 9.65 -6.64 8.37
N TRP A 91 9.97 -5.36 8.31
CA TRP A 91 10.17 -4.66 7.06
C TRP A 91 11.52 -4.98 6.43
N LYS A 92 11.55 -5.15 5.10
CA LYS A 92 12.75 -5.27 4.29
C LYS A 92 12.61 -4.33 3.11
N LEU A 93 13.50 -3.35 3.02
CA LEU A 93 13.48 -2.34 1.98
C LEU A 93 14.49 -2.71 0.90
N HIS A 94 14.05 -2.65 -0.35
CA HIS A 94 14.87 -2.95 -1.52
C HIS A 94 14.76 -1.80 -2.53
N VAL A 95 15.90 -1.30 -3.00
CA VAL A 95 15.95 -0.28 -4.04
C VAL A 95 16.28 -0.97 -5.36
N ILE A 96 15.35 -0.96 -6.31
CA ILE A 96 15.48 -1.57 -7.63
C ILE A 96 16.12 -0.57 -8.57
N ASP A 97 17.18 -0.98 -9.24
CA ASP A 97 17.83 -0.19 -10.29
C ASP A 97 17.05 -0.29 -11.61
N ASP A 98 16.08 0.60 -11.77
CA ASP A 98 15.43 0.89 -13.05
C ASP A 98 15.04 2.38 -13.06
N PRO A 99 15.87 3.26 -13.65
CA PRO A 99 15.60 4.70 -13.67
C PRO A 99 14.42 5.08 -14.57
N LYS A 100 13.93 4.16 -15.41
CA LYS A 100 12.81 4.40 -16.33
C LYS A 100 11.47 4.08 -15.69
N MET A 101 11.44 3.22 -14.66
CA MET A 101 10.21 2.81 -13.99
C MET A 101 9.89 3.70 -12.79
N VAL A 102 8.79 4.44 -12.86
CA VAL A 102 8.26 5.22 -11.74
C VAL A 102 7.28 4.34 -10.98
N ASN A 103 7.77 3.61 -10.00
CA ASN A 103 6.94 2.73 -9.20
C ASN A 103 7.53 2.45 -7.80
N ALA A 104 6.67 1.99 -6.91
CA ALA A 104 7.02 1.27 -5.69
C ALA A 104 5.93 0.22 -5.46
N PHE A 105 6.26 -0.86 -4.76
CA PHE A 105 5.24 -1.83 -4.37
C PHE A 105 5.66 -2.55 -3.11
N ALA A 106 4.67 -3.08 -2.39
CA ALA A 106 4.91 -3.98 -1.28
C ALA A 106 4.35 -5.38 -1.52
N THR A 107 5.07 -6.40 -1.05
CA THR A 107 4.61 -7.79 -1.06
C THR A 107 4.21 -8.21 0.36
N PRO A 108 3.39 -9.29 0.49
CA PRO A 108 3.02 -9.82 1.80
C PRO A 108 4.23 -10.01 2.72
N GLY A 109 4.04 -9.73 4.02
CA GLY A 109 5.11 -9.93 5.02
C GLY A 109 6.17 -8.82 5.11
N GLY A 110 5.96 -7.68 4.44
CA GLY A 110 6.72 -6.45 4.68
C GLY A 110 7.94 -6.25 3.80
N TYR A 111 7.99 -6.87 2.62
CA TYR A 111 8.99 -6.50 1.62
C TYR A 111 8.50 -5.29 0.85
N LEU A 112 9.27 -4.22 0.86
CA LEU A 112 8.96 -2.95 0.21
C LEU A 112 10.02 -2.70 -0.86
N TYR A 113 9.56 -2.43 -2.08
CA TYR A 113 10.40 -2.24 -3.25
C TYR A 113 10.21 -0.84 -3.80
N VAL A 114 11.31 -0.17 -4.11
CA VAL A 114 11.33 1.21 -4.59
C VAL A 114 12.19 1.28 -5.84
N TYR A 115 11.63 1.69 -6.96
CA TYR A 115 12.41 1.85 -8.20
C TYR A 115 13.16 3.17 -8.21
N THR A 116 14.39 3.19 -8.75
CA THR A 116 15.17 4.43 -8.88
C THR A 116 14.46 5.49 -9.72
N GLY A 117 13.63 5.09 -10.70
CA GLY A 117 12.77 6.02 -11.43
C GLY A 117 11.78 6.76 -10.55
N LEU A 118 11.24 6.15 -9.49
CA LEU A 118 10.40 6.85 -8.50
C LEU A 118 11.20 7.91 -7.75
N ILE A 119 12.41 7.58 -7.30
CA ILE A 119 13.29 8.52 -6.59
C ILE A 119 13.62 9.71 -7.48
N LEU A 120 13.93 9.46 -8.76
CA LEU A 120 14.21 10.49 -9.75
C LEU A 120 12.98 11.36 -10.05
N ALA A 121 11.78 10.76 -10.03
CA ALA A 121 10.52 11.43 -10.29
C ALA A 121 10.02 12.30 -9.12
N ALA A 122 10.25 11.96 -7.86
CA ALA A 122 9.75 12.73 -6.72
C ALA A 122 10.39 14.14 -6.65
N ASP A 123 9.64 15.24 -6.61
CA ASP A 123 10.22 16.59 -6.57
C ASP A 123 10.85 16.95 -5.22
N ASN A 124 10.38 16.30 -4.17
CA ASN A 124 10.89 16.45 -2.81
C ASN A 124 10.77 15.12 -2.04
N GLU A 125 11.40 15.05 -0.87
CA GLU A 125 11.41 13.85 -0.03
C GLU A 125 10.02 13.52 0.53
N ALA A 126 9.14 14.52 0.74
CA ALA A 126 7.77 14.26 1.21
C ALA A 126 6.93 13.50 0.17
N GLU A 127 7.14 13.71 -1.13
CA GLU A 127 6.49 12.90 -2.18
C GLU A 127 6.93 11.44 -2.12
N LEU A 128 8.25 11.20 -2.01
CA LEU A 128 8.78 9.86 -1.83
C LEU A 128 8.23 9.23 -0.54
N ALA A 129 8.26 9.96 0.58
CA ALA A 129 7.69 9.52 1.85
C ALA A 129 6.19 9.20 1.73
N GLY A 130 5.43 10.01 1.00
CA GLY A 130 4.01 9.81 0.70
C GLY A 130 3.76 8.45 0.05
N VAL A 131 4.51 8.13 -1.00
CA VAL A 131 4.43 6.83 -1.69
C VAL A 131 4.84 5.68 -0.78
N LEU A 132 5.93 5.82 -0.01
CA LEU A 132 6.35 4.77 0.92
C LEU A 132 5.35 4.55 2.06
N GLY A 133 4.70 5.62 2.53
CA GLY A 133 3.62 5.56 3.52
C GLY A 133 2.40 4.82 2.97
N HIS A 134 2.02 5.09 1.72
CA HIS A 134 0.95 4.40 1.00
C HIS A 134 1.23 2.88 0.87
N GLU A 135 2.42 2.51 0.44
CA GLU A 135 2.82 1.10 0.32
C GLU A 135 2.88 0.39 1.68
N ALA A 136 3.40 1.07 2.71
CA ALA A 136 3.36 0.54 4.07
C ALA A 136 1.92 0.34 4.54
N ALA A 137 1.01 1.24 4.17
CA ALA A 137 -0.41 1.10 4.48
C ALA A 137 -1.04 -0.12 3.83
N HIS A 138 -0.72 -0.44 2.57
CA HIS A 138 -1.18 -1.69 1.94
C HIS A 138 -0.77 -2.94 2.72
N VAL A 139 0.47 -2.98 3.24
CA VAL A 139 0.93 -4.09 4.09
C VAL A 139 0.18 -4.11 5.42
N THR A 140 0.03 -2.97 6.10
CA THR A 140 -0.72 -2.93 7.38
C THR A 140 -2.20 -3.31 7.21
N GLY A 141 -2.81 -2.91 6.08
CA GLY A 141 -4.17 -3.25 5.68
C GLY A 141 -4.35 -4.68 5.18
N ARG A 142 -3.25 -5.41 4.95
CA ARG A 142 -3.25 -6.75 4.33
C ARG A 142 -3.90 -6.74 2.94
N HIS A 143 -3.83 -5.61 2.23
CA HIS A 143 -4.51 -5.43 0.95
C HIS A 143 -3.99 -6.40 -0.11
N SER A 144 -2.69 -6.72 -0.11
CA SER A 144 -2.12 -7.70 -1.04
C SER A 144 -2.68 -9.10 -0.77
N ALA A 145 -2.80 -9.51 0.49
CA ALA A 145 -3.44 -10.79 0.82
C ALA A 145 -4.91 -10.84 0.38
N GLN A 146 -5.66 -9.75 0.62
CA GLN A 146 -7.05 -9.64 0.15
C GLN A 146 -7.17 -9.75 -1.38
N ALA A 147 -6.34 -9.01 -2.13
CA ALA A 147 -6.34 -9.04 -3.59
C ALA A 147 -5.94 -10.42 -4.14
N LEU A 148 -4.89 -11.04 -3.56
CA LEU A 148 -4.43 -12.36 -3.96
C LEU A 148 -5.47 -13.45 -3.67
N MET A 149 -6.18 -13.36 -2.55
CA MET A 149 -7.29 -14.27 -2.25
C MET A 149 -8.42 -14.14 -3.28
N LEU A 150 -8.76 -12.92 -3.70
CA LEU A 150 -9.77 -12.70 -4.73
C LEU A 150 -9.34 -13.24 -6.09
N GLN A 151 -8.05 -13.10 -6.43
CA GLN A 151 -7.52 -13.49 -7.74
C GLN A 151 -7.24 -14.99 -7.87
N TYR A 152 -6.66 -15.61 -6.84
CA TYR A 152 -6.18 -17.01 -6.90
C TYR A 152 -7.00 -17.97 -6.01
N GLY A 153 -7.83 -17.43 -5.12
CA GLY A 153 -8.55 -18.21 -4.12
C GLY A 153 -7.71 -18.47 -2.86
N GLN A 154 -8.42 -18.72 -1.75
CA GLN A 154 -7.82 -18.96 -0.44
C GLN A 154 -6.85 -20.15 -0.42
N ALA A 155 -7.26 -21.29 -0.99
CA ALA A 155 -6.47 -22.54 -0.91
C ALA A 155 -5.12 -22.37 -1.61
N ALA A 156 -5.11 -21.85 -2.84
CA ALA A 156 -3.89 -21.61 -3.60
C ALA A 156 -2.95 -20.63 -2.88
N LEU A 157 -3.50 -19.58 -2.27
CA LEU A 157 -2.68 -18.62 -1.52
C LEU A 157 -2.01 -19.26 -0.30
N VAL A 158 -2.74 -20.08 0.46
CA VAL A 158 -2.21 -20.80 1.62
C VAL A 158 -1.17 -21.83 1.19
N GLU A 159 -1.42 -22.58 0.12
CA GLU A 159 -0.46 -23.54 -0.43
C GLU A 159 0.82 -22.88 -0.92
N ALA A 160 0.72 -21.74 -1.61
CA ALA A 160 1.86 -20.93 -2.00
C ALA A 160 2.63 -20.46 -0.76
N ALA A 161 1.94 -19.91 0.24
CA ALA A 161 2.57 -19.49 1.48
C ALA A 161 3.25 -20.64 2.26
N LEU A 162 2.80 -21.88 2.09
CA LEU A 162 3.42 -23.08 2.66
C LEU A 162 4.53 -23.68 1.76
N GLY A 163 4.79 -23.08 0.59
CA GLY A 163 5.76 -23.58 -0.39
C GLY A 163 5.32 -24.84 -1.13
N LYS A 164 4.03 -25.20 -1.04
CA LYS A 164 3.44 -26.38 -1.70
C LYS A 164 2.98 -26.09 -3.13
N ASN A 165 2.87 -24.82 -3.50
CA ASN A 165 2.50 -24.38 -4.83
C ASN A 165 3.45 -23.27 -5.34
N PRO A 166 4.66 -23.63 -5.79
CA PRO A 166 5.64 -22.67 -6.28
C PRO A 166 5.18 -21.95 -7.56
N GLY A 167 4.30 -22.57 -8.36
CA GLY A 167 3.73 -21.95 -9.56
C GLY A 167 2.93 -20.69 -9.24
N THR A 168 2.11 -20.71 -8.19
CA THR A 168 1.39 -19.51 -7.72
C THR A 168 2.33 -18.42 -7.22
N ALA A 169 3.38 -18.76 -6.47
CA ALA A 169 4.38 -17.77 -6.02
C ALA A 169 5.08 -17.08 -7.22
N ALA A 170 5.44 -17.85 -8.25
CA ALA A 170 6.03 -17.33 -9.49
C ALA A 170 5.06 -16.41 -10.25
N GLN A 171 3.77 -16.79 -10.35
CA GLN A 171 2.74 -15.95 -10.96
C GLN A 171 2.54 -14.62 -10.21
N ILE A 172 2.55 -14.66 -8.89
CA ILE A 172 2.46 -13.46 -8.03
C ILE A 172 3.67 -12.55 -8.28
N ALA A 173 4.88 -13.12 -8.26
CA ALA A 173 6.11 -12.36 -8.51
C ALA A 173 6.09 -11.69 -9.88
N SER A 174 5.75 -12.43 -10.94
CA SER A 174 5.67 -11.87 -12.30
C SER A 174 4.63 -10.76 -12.43
N SER A 175 3.50 -10.89 -11.73
CA SER A 175 2.46 -9.85 -11.69
C SER A 175 2.97 -8.54 -11.08
N LEU A 176 3.81 -8.64 -10.02
CA LEU A 176 4.35 -7.50 -9.28
C LEU A 176 5.59 -6.86 -9.93
N ALA A 177 6.44 -7.64 -10.61
CA ALA A 177 7.74 -7.21 -11.15
C ALA A 177 7.69 -6.20 -12.30
N GLY A 178 6.50 -5.91 -12.83
CA GLY A 178 6.34 -5.04 -14.00
C GLY A 178 5.84 -5.76 -15.24
N ALA A 179 6.10 -7.07 -15.37
CA ALA A 179 5.69 -7.90 -16.52
C ALA A 179 4.18 -8.19 -16.58
N GLY A 180 3.48 -8.23 -15.44
CA GLY A 180 2.02 -8.36 -15.36
C GLY A 180 1.28 -7.06 -15.03
N THR A 181 -0.02 -7.13 -14.73
CA THR A 181 -0.87 -5.96 -14.46
C THR A 181 -0.65 -5.31 -13.08
N GLY A 182 0.22 -5.88 -12.23
CA GLY A 182 0.24 -5.57 -10.80
C GLY A 182 -0.96 -6.16 -10.06
N LEU A 183 -1.05 -5.88 -8.75
CA LEU A 183 -2.23 -6.22 -7.96
C LEU A 183 -3.28 -5.12 -8.11
N ALA A 184 -4.52 -5.51 -8.40
CA ALA A 184 -5.65 -4.59 -8.38
C ALA A 184 -6.24 -4.53 -6.97
N PHE A 185 -6.21 -3.33 -6.37
CA PHE A 185 -6.83 -3.09 -5.07
C PHE A 185 -8.23 -2.51 -5.21
N SER A 186 -9.11 -2.80 -4.24
CA SER A 186 -10.44 -2.18 -4.21
C SER A 186 -10.34 -0.67 -3.96
N ARG A 187 -11.35 0.12 -4.35
CA ARG A 187 -11.41 1.55 -4.01
C ARG A 187 -11.32 1.80 -2.50
N GLY A 188 -11.90 0.90 -1.70
CA GLY A 188 -11.81 0.96 -0.24
C GLY A 188 -10.40 0.72 0.28
N ASN A 189 -9.66 -0.22 -0.33
CA ASN A 189 -8.26 -0.50 0.01
C ASN A 189 -7.36 0.71 -0.30
N GLU A 190 -7.54 1.32 -1.48
CA GLU A 190 -6.81 2.52 -1.87
C GLU A 190 -7.10 3.70 -0.93
N THR A 191 -8.38 3.90 -0.56
CA THR A 191 -8.79 4.96 0.37
C THR A 191 -8.19 4.73 1.77
N GLU A 192 -8.23 3.50 2.28
CA GLU A 192 -7.61 3.18 3.56
C GLU A 192 -6.08 3.33 3.51
N ALA A 193 -5.46 2.99 2.39
CA ALA A 193 -4.02 3.15 2.19
C ALA A 193 -3.60 4.63 2.19
N ASP A 194 -4.36 5.50 1.53
CA ASP A 194 -4.17 6.96 1.55
C ASP A 194 -4.22 7.52 2.98
N GLU A 195 -5.28 7.16 3.72
CA GLU A 195 -5.53 7.65 5.08
C GLU A 195 -4.44 7.22 6.07
N LEU A 196 -4.08 5.95 6.05
CA LEU A 196 -3.03 5.40 6.91
C LEU A 196 -1.65 5.91 6.49
N GLY A 197 -1.39 5.99 5.18
CA GLY A 197 -0.16 6.55 4.63
C GLY A 197 0.08 7.97 5.13
N ALA A 198 -0.93 8.85 5.05
CA ALA A 198 -0.85 10.21 5.58
C ALA A 198 -0.62 10.26 7.10
N LYS A 199 -1.22 9.34 7.87
CA LYS A 199 -0.94 9.22 9.31
C LYS A 199 0.51 8.81 9.58
N TYR A 200 1.03 7.86 8.81
CA TYR A 200 2.40 7.36 9.00
C TYR A 200 3.45 8.41 8.61
N THR A 201 3.25 9.12 7.51
CA THR A 201 4.15 10.20 7.08
C THR A 201 4.09 11.40 8.04
N SER A 202 2.90 11.80 8.47
CA SER A 202 2.72 12.83 9.51
C SER A 202 3.44 12.44 10.81
N ALA A 203 3.28 11.20 11.28
CA ALA A 203 3.97 10.70 12.48
C ALA A 203 5.49 10.62 12.31
N ALA A 204 5.98 10.50 11.08
CA ALA A 204 7.40 10.55 10.72
C ALA A 204 7.93 11.99 10.54
N GLY A 205 7.08 13.02 10.67
CA GLY A 205 7.44 14.44 10.54
C GLY A 205 7.41 14.99 9.12
N TYR A 206 7.06 14.15 8.13
CA TYR A 206 6.90 14.56 6.74
C TYR A 206 5.59 15.29 6.51
N ASP A 207 5.57 16.20 5.53
CA ASP A 207 4.32 16.79 5.07
C ASP A 207 3.35 15.70 4.56
N PRO A 208 2.19 15.48 5.22
CA PRO A 208 1.27 14.42 4.84
C PRO A 208 0.64 14.64 3.45
N ARG A 209 0.79 15.84 2.86
CA ARG A 209 0.31 16.16 1.50
C ARG A 209 1.26 15.67 0.40
N GLY A 210 2.40 15.06 0.72
CA GLY A 210 3.34 14.57 -0.28
C GLY A 210 2.73 13.58 -1.29
N LEU A 211 1.84 12.67 -0.83
CA LEU A 211 1.14 11.77 -1.75
C LEU A 211 0.16 12.53 -2.67
N VAL A 212 -0.49 13.57 -2.16
CA VAL A 212 -1.39 14.42 -2.94
C VAL A 212 -0.63 15.13 -4.07
N THR A 213 0.50 15.76 -3.76
CA THR A 213 1.29 16.48 -4.78
C THR A 213 1.88 15.50 -5.80
N PHE A 214 2.30 14.32 -5.35
CA PHE A 214 2.74 13.26 -6.24
C PHE A 214 1.64 12.80 -7.21
N PHE A 215 0.40 12.57 -6.74
CA PHE A 215 -0.73 12.23 -7.63
C PHE A 215 -1.03 13.33 -8.66
N GLN A 216 -1.01 14.60 -8.24
CA GLN A 216 -1.23 15.73 -9.15
C GLN A 216 -0.15 15.80 -10.23
N LYS A 217 1.09 15.52 -9.86
CA LYS A 217 2.21 15.41 -10.78
C LYS A 217 2.01 14.29 -11.80
N LEU A 218 1.65 13.10 -11.33
CA LEU A 218 1.39 11.95 -12.22
C LEU A 218 0.28 12.26 -13.23
N ALA A 219 -0.83 12.84 -12.76
CA ALA A 219 -1.94 13.24 -13.62
C ALA A 219 -1.50 14.28 -14.67
N SER A 220 -0.63 15.22 -14.31
CA SER A 220 -0.10 16.23 -15.23
C SER A 220 0.86 15.65 -16.29
N ALA A 221 1.47 14.51 -15.97
CA ALA A 221 2.40 13.77 -16.83
C ALA A 221 1.75 12.60 -17.59
N GLU A 222 0.47 12.33 -17.36
CA GLU A 222 -0.28 11.24 -18.00
C GLU A 222 -0.26 11.40 -19.53
N GLY A 223 0.03 10.29 -20.24
CA GLY A 223 0.19 10.28 -21.70
C GLY A 223 1.50 10.90 -22.24
N LYS A 224 2.34 11.52 -21.39
CA LYS A 224 3.60 12.18 -21.81
C LYS A 224 4.86 11.39 -21.48
N THR A 225 4.80 10.48 -20.52
CA THR A 225 5.98 9.71 -20.09
C THR A 225 5.58 8.27 -19.73
N PRO A 226 5.99 7.27 -20.53
CA PRO A 226 5.60 5.87 -20.35
C PRO A 226 5.88 5.29 -18.95
N GLY A 227 6.94 5.76 -18.28
CA GLY A 227 7.34 5.30 -16.95
C GLY A 227 6.31 5.57 -15.83
N PHE A 228 5.47 6.61 -15.97
CA PHE A 228 4.43 6.91 -14.99
C PHE A 228 3.20 6.01 -15.12
N MET A 229 3.01 5.37 -16.28
CA MET A 229 1.84 4.53 -16.53
C MET A 229 1.78 3.31 -15.60
N LYS A 230 2.92 2.85 -15.06
CA LYS A 230 2.93 1.68 -14.20
C LYS A 230 2.27 1.94 -12.85
N TRP A 231 2.67 3.01 -12.16
CA TRP A 231 2.02 3.43 -10.92
C TRP A 231 0.54 3.77 -11.16
N LEU A 232 0.23 4.50 -12.23
CA LEU A 232 -1.15 4.85 -12.59
C LEU A 232 -2.03 3.61 -12.86
N SER A 233 -1.45 2.52 -13.34
CA SER A 233 -2.15 1.26 -13.58
C SER A 233 -2.46 0.49 -12.29
N THR A 234 -1.53 0.48 -11.33
CA THR A 234 -1.70 -0.26 -10.06
C THR A 234 -2.44 0.54 -8.98
N HIS A 235 -2.25 1.86 -8.97
CA HIS A 235 -2.86 2.80 -8.03
C HIS A 235 -3.44 4.00 -8.78
N PRO A 236 -4.54 3.82 -9.55
CA PRO A 236 -5.12 4.91 -10.32
C PRO A 236 -5.52 6.06 -9.38
N PRO A 237 -4.89 7.25 -9.50
CA PRO A 237 -5.33 8.42 -8.77
C PRO A 237 -6.69 8.85 -9.32
N SER A 238 -7.54 9.36 -8.44
CA SER A 238 -8.77 10.04 -8.86
C SER A 238 -8.86 11.39 -8.17
N ALA A 239 -9.56 12.33 -8.80
CA ALA A 239 -9.89 13.61 -8.19
C ALA A 239 -10.57 13.40 -6.82
N ASP A 240 -11.44 12.39 -6.71
CA ASP A 240 -12.11 12.02 -5.47
C ASP A 240 -11.12 11.60 -4.37
N ARG A 241 -10.09 10.80 -4.70
CA ARG A 241 -9.07 10.37 -3.74
C ARG A 241 -8.24 11.55 -3.25
N VAL A 242 -7.83 12.44 -4.16
CA VAL A 242 -7.09 13.66 -3.81
C VAL A 242 -7.93 14.57 -2.90
N GLN A 243 -9.21 14.76 -3.22
CA GLN A 243 -10.12 15.58 -2.41
C GLN A 243 -10.37 14.94 -1.04
N HIS A 244 -10.58 13.62 -1.00
CA HIS A 244 -10.78 12.85 0.22
C HIS A 244 -9.56 12.94 1.12
N LEU A 245 -8.36 12.69 0.59
CA LEU A 245 -7.12 12.70 1.36
C LEU A 245 -6.83 14.10 1.94
N ASN A 246 -7.04 15.16 1.16
CA ASN A 246 -6.93 16.53 1.69
C ASN A 246 -7.91 16.80 2.83
N SER A 247 -9.17 16.38 2.66
CA SER A 247 -10.20 16.53 3.68
C SER A 247 -9.84 15.75 4.95
N PHE A 248 -9.35 14.52 4.79
CA PHE A 248 -8.91 13.66 5.88
C PHE A 248 -7.73 14.26 6.65
N ILE A 249 -6.70 14.75 5.94
CA ILE A 249 -5.54 15.43 6.53
C ILE A 249 -5.99 16.61 7.38
N ALA A 250 -6.88 17.46 6.85
CA ALA A 250 -7.39 18.63 7.55
C ALA A 250 -8.24 18.26 8.78
N GLN A 251 -9.19 17.32 8.63
CA GLN A 251 -10.09 16.89 9.70
C GLN A 251 -9.33 16.23 10.87
N ASN A 252 -8.29 15.44 10.55
CA ASN A 252 -7.46 14.78 11.56
C ASN A 252 -6.30 15.66 12.06
N LYS A 253 -6.19 16.91 11.56
CA LYS A 253 -5.14 17.85 11.92
C LYS A 253 -3.74 17.23 11.78
N LEU A 254 -3.52 16.45 10.73
CA LEU A 254 -2.23 15.84 10.48
C LEU A 254 -1.21 16.93 10.14
N THR A 255 -0.05 16.88 10.79
CA THR A 255 1.00 17.89 10.68
C THR A 255 2.32 17.28 10.25
N GLY A 256 3.18 18.10 9.67
CA GLY A 256 4.52 17.74 9.26
C GLY A 256 4.98 18.80 8.26
N SER A 257 6.22 19.24 8.38
CA SER A 257 6.76 20.32 7.55
C SER A 257 8.00 19.91 6.79
N ASN A 258 8.52 18.70 7.03
CA ASN A 258 9.69 18.22 6.33
C ASN A 258 9.31 17.89 4.88
N SER A 259 9.81 18.69 3.94
CA SER A 259 9.81 18.38 2.50
C SER A 259 11.11 17.70 2.05
N GLY A 260 12.19 17.80 2.83
CA GLY A 260 13.48 17.11 2.64
C GLY A 260 14.18 17.34 1.29
N THR A 261 13.89 18.43 0.59
CA THR A 261 14.41 18.71 -0.77
C THR A 261 15.95 18.67 -0.85
N GLU A 262 16.65 19.19 0.17
CA GLU A 262 18.12 19.26 0.19
C GLU A 262 18.80 17.89 0.25
N ARG A 263 18.17 16.89 0.88
CA ARG A 263 18.70 15.53 0.99
C ARG A 263 18.51 14.72 -0.31
N LEU A 264 17.42 14.99 -1.04
CA LEU A 264 17.07 14.24 -2.26
C LEU A 264 17.95 14.60 -3.47
N ALA A 265 18.31 15.88 -3.62
CA ALA A 265 19.09 16.36 -4.76
C ALA A 265 20.43 15.62 -5.00
N PRO A 266 21.32 15.44 -4.01
CA PRO A 266 22.58 14.70 -4.22
C PRO A 266 22.35 13.22 -4.58
N ILE A 267 21.28 12.61 -4.05
CA ILE A 267 20.94 11.21 -4.36
C ILE A 267 20.47 11.07 -5.80
N LYS A 268 19.65 12.01 -6.29
CA LYS A 268 19.28 12.07 -7.70
C LYS A 268 20.48 12.27 -8.62
N ALA A 269 21.50 13.01 -8.20
CA ALA A 269 22.72 13.20 -8.98
C ALA A 269 23.52 11.90 -9.08
N ARG A 270 23.63 11.13 -7.99
CA ARG A 270 24.25 9.80 -8.00
C ARG A 270 23.53 8.81 -8.93
N LEU A 271 22.20 8.79 -8.90
CA LEU A 271 21.37 7.90 -9.73
C LEU A 271 21.40 8.20 -11.23
N LYS A 272 21.97 9.34 -11.66
CA LYS A 272 22.08 9.75 -13.06
C LYS A 272 23.46 9.49 -13.67
N GLN A 273 24.43 9.06 -12.86
CA GLN A 273 25.78 8.70 -13.30
C GLN A 273 25.80 7.28 -13.85
#